data_AF-A0A5N6MUC2-F1
#
_entry.id   AF-A0A5N6MUC2-F1
#
_cell.length_a   1.000
_cell.length_b   1.000
_cell.length_c   1.000
_cell.angle_alpha   90.00
_cell.angle_beta   90.00
_cell.angle_gamma   90.00
#
_symmetry.space_group_name_H-M   'P 1'
#
loop_
_entity.id
_entity.type
_entity.pdbx_description
1 polymer ?
#
loop_
_entity_poly.entity_id
_entity_poly.type
_entity_poly.pdbx_seq_one_letter_code
_entity_poly.pdbx_strand_id
1 'polypeptide(L)'
;MEILEYRPHPDQLVYTFGGAEPVMTVRPGTALKLWSEDAFNNALTSVEDLSSEKVDLNFVNPQTGPFYVEGAEPGDTLALHIVELTPARSYGASATIPFFGGLTSTDRTAFLQDPLPDTTWIYQVDSARSTVGFQARFGDFEVALPLEPMLGTVGVAPPGGEVRSSLVPERFGGNMDAPEVKAGTTVYLGVNQPGALFSIGDGHYRQGEGEACGTAVEGAMHSTILVELVKGGAPAWPRLETDTEWMAVGSSRPMEDSWRIGQVEMVRWFGELFGLHQMDAYQLLTQTAQAPIANAVDANYSVVVKARKALFPQAAAYDGLHADLRRRSEELP
;
A
#
# COMPACT_ATOMS: atom_id res chain seq x y z
N MET A 1 -10.22 2.41 24.12
CA MET A 1 -9.21 2.41 23.04
C MET A 1 -8.38 3.68 23.18
N GLU A 2 -7.05 3.57 23.11
CA GLU A 2 -6.17 4.74 23.08
C GLU A 2 -6.14 5.32 21.65
N ILE A 3 -6.07 6.64 21.53
CA ILE A 3 -5.92 7.34 20.24
C ILE A 3 -4.66 8.20 20.34
N LEU A 4 -3.73 7.99 19.42
CA LEU A 4 -2.51 8.80 19.30
C LEU A 4 -2.53 9.52 17.96
N GLU A 5 -1.99 10.73 17.94
CA GLU A 5 -1.84 11.52 16.72
C GLU A 5 -0.36 11.71 16.43
N TYR A 6 0.03 11.57 15.17
CA TYR A 6 1.40 11.82 14.75
C TYR A 6 1.45 12.47 13.37
N ARG A 7 2.20 13.56 13.28
CA ARG A 7 2.53 14.23 12.03
C ARG A 7 4.05 14.41 12.00
N PRO A 8 4.75 13.80 11.04
CA PRO A 8 6.19 13.94 10.93
C PRO A 8 6.55 15.40 10.61
N HIS A 9 7.60 15.91 11.26
CA HIS A 9 8.34 17.05 10.75
C HIS A 9 9.19 16.59 9.54
N PRO A 10 9.54 17.47 8.57
CA PRO A 10 10.28 17.06 7.38
C PRO A 10 11.60 16.30 7.63
N ASP A 11 12.28 16.56 8.76
CA ASP A 11 13.52 15.85 9.16
C ASP A 11 13.27 14.47 9.80
N GLN A 12 12.00 14.12 10.04
CA GLN A 12 11.58 12.82 10.56
C GLN A 12 11.06 11.89 9.45
N LEU A 13 10.93 12.38 8.22
CA LEU A 13 10.57 11.55 7.08
C LEU A 13 11.72 10.59 6.77
N VAL A 14 11.38 9.31 6.58
CA VAL A 14 12.32 8.26 6.20
C VAL A 14 11.97 7.71 4.82
N TYR A 15 12.96 7.24 4.08
CA TYR A 15 12.79 6.78 2.68
C TYR A 15 13.14 5.30 2.52
N THR A 16 13.14 4.57 3.64
CA THR A 16 13.47 3.15 3.71
C THR A 16 12.60 2.43 4.72
N PHE A 17 12.35 1.15 4.46
CA PHE A 17 11.91 0.19 5.46
C PHE A 17 13.16 -0.46 6.08
N GLY A 18 13.26 -0.39 7.41
CA GLY A 18 14.45 -0.77 8.16
C GLY A 18 15.48 0.38 8.26
N GLY A 19 16.37 0.29 9.25
CA GLY A 19 17.51 1.21 9.43
C GLY A 19 17.21 2.53 10.15
N ALA A 20 15.93 2.90 10.31
CA ALA A 20 15.52 4.07 11.08
C ALA A 20 15.08 3.71 12.50
N GLU A 21 15.35 4.61 13.46
CA GLU A 21 14.84 4.51 14.82
C GLU A 21 13.33 4.79 14.87
N PRO A 22 12.57 4.15 15.77
CA PRO A 22 11.14 4.38 15.87
C PRO A 22 10.83 5.79 16.36
N VAL A 23 9.86 6.45 15.71
CA VAL A 23 9.39 7.78 16.10
C VAL A 23 8.52 7.74 17.36
N MET A 24 7.90 6.59 17.63
CA MET A 24 7.00 6.37 18.77
C MET A 24 6.79 4.87 19.03
N THR A 25 6.51 4.51 20.29
CA THR A 25 6.01 3.19 20.68
C THR A 25 4.48 3.18 20.76
N VAL A 26 3.86 2.16 20.17
CA VAL A 26 2.41 1.97 20.05
C VAL A 26 2.02 0.65 20.71
N ARG A 27 0.95 0.65 21.51
CA ARG A 27 0.39 -0.58 22.09
C ARG A 27 -0.59 -1.23 21.11
N PRO A 28 -0.67 -2.57 21.05
CA PRO A 28 -1.77 -3.24 20.37
C PRO A 28 -3.13 -2.77 20.91
N GLY A 29 -4.10 -2.56 20.01
CA GLY A 29 -5.40 -1.97 20.29
C GLY A 29 -5.46 -0.44 20.23
N THR A 30 -4.37 0.24 19.85
CA THR A 30 -4.32 1.71 19.70
C THR A 30 -4.76 2.15 18.31
N ALA A 31 -5.49 3.27 18.25
CA ALA A 31 -5.78 4.00 17.02
C ALA A 31 -4.73 5.09 16.77
N LEU A 32 -4.25 5.19 15.54
CA LEU A 32 -3.34 6.23 15.09
C LEU A 32 -4.05 7.15 14.11
N LYS A 33 -4.05 8.45 14.36
CA LYS A 33 -4.40 9.49 13.39
C LYS A 33 -3.11 10.09 12.85
N LEU A 34 -2.83 9.83 11.58
CA LEU A 34 -1.55 10.07 10.93
C LEU A 34 -1.69 11.09 9.80
N TRP A 35 -0.59 11.77 9.50
CA TRP A 35 -0.43 12.55 8.28
C TRP A 35 0.80 12.03 7.53
N SER A 36 0.65 11.77 6.23
CA SER A 36 1.77 11.44 5.35
C SER A 36 1.89 12.46 4.21
N GLU A 37 3.13 12.65 3.75
CA GLU A 37 3.44 13.47 2.59
C GLU A 37 3.18 12.69 1.29
N ASP A 38 3.05 13.40 0.16
CA ASP A 38 2.97 12.80 -1.18
C ASP A 38 4.31 12.20 -1.64
N ALA A 39 4.25 11.34 -2.67
CA ALA A 39 5.40 10.65 -3.27
C ALA A 39 6.58 11.58 -3.61
N PHE A 40 6.28 12.84 -3.95
CA PHE A 40 7.22 13.81 -4.48
C PHE A 40 7.74 14.79 -3.42
N ASN A 41 7.43 14.59 -2.13
CA ASN A 41 7.71 15.56 -1.07
C ASN A 41 7.13 16.95 -1.34
N ASN A 42 5.95 17.00 -1.96
CA ASN A 42 5.27 18.22 -2.38
C ASN A 42 6.10 19.07 -3.37
N ALA A 43 6.99 18.45 -4.14
CA ALA A 43 7.82 19.15 -5.13
C ALA A 43 7.05 19.54 -6.40
N LEU A 44 6.02 18.78 -6.76
CA LEU A 44 5.18 19.02 -7.95
C LEU A 44 3.86 19.66 -7.54
N THR A 45 3.72 20.96 -7.82
CA THR A 45 2.57 21.77 -7.39
C THR A 45 1.92 22.56 -8.52
N SER A 46 2.58 22.63 -9.68
CA SER A 46 2.08 23.27 -10.90
C SER A 46 2.26 22.37 -12.11
N VAL A 47 1.46 22.62 -13.15
CA VAL A 47 1.55 21.87 -14.43
C VAL A 47 2.79 22.25 -15.27
N GLU A 48 3.47 23.32 -14.91
CA GLU A 48 4.77 23.75 -15.44
C GLU A 48 5.95 23.07 -14.74
N ASP A 49 5.71 22.37 -13.63
CA ASP A 49 6.76 21.69 -12.89
C ASP A 49 7.21 20.45 -13.66
N LEU A 50 8.53 20.24 -13.72
CA LEU A 50 9.14 19.07 -14.34
C LEU A 50 9.77 18.20 -13.25
N SER A 51 9.49 16.89 -13.31
CA SER A 51 9.99 15.93 -12.32
C SER A 51 11.52 15.90 -12.29
N SER A 52 12.16 15.94 -13.46
CA SER A 52 13.62 15.96 -13.60
C SER A 52 14.31 17.20 -13.02
N GLU A 53 13.58 18.30 -12.81
CA GLU A 53 14.12 19.53 -12.22
C GLU A 53 13.87 19.63 -10.71
N LYS A 54 12.76 19.06 -10.23
CA LYS A 54 12.27 19.31 -8.86
C LYS A 54 12.28 18.10 -7.94
N VAL A 55 12.22 16.88 -8.47
CA VAL A 55 12.12 15.66 -7.67
C VAL A 55 13.50 15.01 -7.55
N ASP A 56 13.96 14.83 -6.32
CA ASP A 56 15.12 13.98 -6.05
C ASP A 56 14.68 12.52 -5.98
N LEU A 57 14.89 11.77 -7.06
CA LEU A 57 14.50 10.36 -7.18
C LEU A 57 15.19 9.44 -6.17
N ASN A 58 16.21 9.91 -5.43
CA ASN A 58 16.79 9.14 -4.33
C ASN A 58 15.91 9.16 -3.07
N PHE A 59 15.00 10.14 -2.97
CA PHE A 59 14.18 10.40 -1.78
C PHE A 59 12.72 10.62 -2.19
N VAL A 60 12.07 9.55 -2.65
CA VAL A 60 10.64 9.53 -2.99
C VAL A 60 9.87 8.58 -2.07
N ASN A 61 8.56 8.71 -2.03
CA ASN A 61 7.64 7.95 -1.17
C ASN A 61 8.06 8.10 0.30
N PRO A 62 8.09 9.34 0.84
CA PRO A 62 8.44 9.60 2.23
C PRO A 62 7.50 8.86 3.18
N GLN A 63 8.07 8.19 4.18
CA GLN A 63 7.35 7.34 5.11
C GLN A 63 7.06 8.06 6.43
N THR A 64 5.84 7.88 6.92
CA THR A 64 5.41 8.24 8.27
C THR A 64 5.61 7.04 9.18
N GLY A 65 6.60 7.14 10.08
CA GLY A 65 7.07 6.05 10.91
C GLY A 65 8.61 6.03 10.98
N PRO A 66 9.24 4.92 11.40
CA PRO A 66 8.60 3.69 11.82
C PRO A 66 8.01 3.77 13.23
N PHE A 67 6.95 3.01 13.48
CA PHE A 67 6.33 2.85 14.79
C PHE A 67 6.74 1.51 15.41
N TYR A 68 7.15 1.53 16.67
CA TYR A 68 7.48 0.33 17.43
C TYR A 68 6.23 -0.22 18.12
N VAL A 69 5.81 -1.44 17.81
CA VAL A 69 4.65 -2.10 18.41
C VAL A 69 5.06 -2.90 19.64
N GLU A 70 4.54 -2.54 20.81
CA GLU A 70 4.87 -3.20 22.07
C GLU A 70 4.53 -4.70 22.02
N GLY A 71 5.51 -5.55 22.36
CA GLY A 71 5.34 -7.01 22.43
C GLY A 71 5.40 -7.76 21.09
N ALA A 72 5.58 -7.04 19.97
CA ALA A 72 5.75 -7.66 18.65
C ALA A 72 7.14 -8.28 18.51
N GLU A 73 7.19 -9.56 18.14
CA GLU A 73 8.42 -10.35 17.97
C GLU A 73 8.41 -11.05 16.59
N PRO A 74 9.59 -11.38 16.03
CA PRO A 74 9.66 -12.09 14.76
C PRO A 74 8.80 -13.37 14.74
N GLY A 75 7.93 -13.49 13.72
CA GLY A 75 6.98 -14.61 13.57
C GLY A 75 5.55 -14.30 14.02
N ASP A 76 5.32 -13.16 14.68
CA ASP A 76 3.99 -12.62 14.93
C ASP A 76 3.36 -12.00 13.67
N THR A 77 2.06 -11.75 13.70
CA THR A 77 1.35 -10.99 12.67
C THR A 77 0.96 -9.62 13.18
N LEU A 78 1.43 -8.57 12.52
CA LEU A 78 0.94 -7.20 12.69
C LEU A 78 -0.34 -7.04 11.86
N ALA A 79 -1.43 -6.60 12.49
CA ALA A 79 -2.68 -6.27 11.82
C ALA A 79 -2.90 -4.74 11.85
N LEU A 80 -3.05 -4.14 10.67
CA LEU A 80 -3.33 -2.71 10.50
C LEU A 80 -4.68 -2.56 9.81
N HIS A 81 -5.71 -2.15 10.54
CA HIS A 81 -7.01 -1.88 9.96
C HIS A 81 -7.13 -0.41 9.56
N ILE A 82 -7.27 -0.17 8.26
CA ILE A 82 -7.41 1.16 7.68
C ILE A 82 -8.84 1.63 7.93
N VAL A 83 -9.02 2.57 8.86
CA VAL A 83 -10.34 3.09 9.21
C VAL A 83 -10.80 4.11 8.18
N GLU A 84 -9.94 5.09 7.88
CA GLU A 84 -10.26 6.22 7.03
C GLU A 84 -9.01 6.73 6.35
N LEU A 85 -9.14 7.13 5.09
CA LEU A 85 -8.12 7.81 4.29
C LEU A 85 -8.77 9.02 3.63
N THR A 86 -8.23 10.22 3.85
CA THR A 86 -8.75 11.45 3.24
C THR A 86 -7.62 12.34 2.70
N PRO A 87 -7.83 13.00 1.55
CA PRO A 87 -6.92 14.02 1.06
C PRO A 87 -6.57 15.08 2.11
N ALA A 88 -5.28 15.29 2.37
CA ALA A 88 -4.80 16.36 3.25
C ALA A 88 -4.61 17.70 2.51
N ARG A 89 -4.72 17.69 1.18
CA ARG A 89 -4.64 18.87 0.31
C ARG A 89 -5.81 18.89 -0.68
N SER A 90 -6.07 20.08 -1.23
CA SER A 90 -7.08 20.29 -2.27
C SER A 90 -6.60 19.91 -3.68
N TYR A 91 -5.41 19.33 -3.81
CA TYR A 91 -4.86 18.83 -5.07
C TYR A 91 -3.97 17.63 -4.83
N GLY A 92 -3.78 16.85 -5.90
CA GLY A 92 -2.73 15.84 -6.03
C GLY A 92 -1.98 16.03 -7.35
N ALA A 93 -0.87 15.33 -7.52
CA ALA A 93 -0.03 15.39 -8.71
C ALA A 93 0.14 14.00 -9.34
N SER A 94 0.28 13.94 -10.65
CA SER A 94 0.75 12.75 -11.37
C SER A 94 1.75 13.21 -12.40
N ALA A 95 2.77 12.41 -12.68
CA ALA A 95 3.82 12.77 -13.61
C ALA A 95 4.22 11.60 -14.51
N THR A 96 4.52 11.92 -15.77
CA THR A 96 5.36 11.07 -16.62
C THR A 96 6.80 11.42 -16.31
N ILE A 97 7.46 10.57 -15.51
CA ILE A 97 8.85 10.78 -15.08
C ILE A 97 9.80 10.15 -16.12
N PRO A 98 10.82 10.86 -16.61
CA PRO A 98 11.78 10.29 -17.55
C PRO A 98 12.40 8.98 -17.05
N PHE A 99 12.39 7.95 -17.89
CA PHE A 99 12.90 6.61 -17.59
C PHE A 99 12.21 5.87 -16.43
N PHE A 100 10.96 6.22 -16.11
CA PHE A 100 10.15 5.53 -15.10
C PHE A 100 8.71 5.34 -15.57
N GLY A 101 8.12 4.18 -15.28
CA GLY A 101 6.80 3.77 -15.77
C GLY A 101 6.82 2.49 -16.62
N GLY A 102 5.63 1.95 -16.93
CA GLY A 102 5.46 0.63 -17.55
C GLY A 102 5.59 0.61 -19.07
N LEU A 103 5.44 1.76 -19.74
CA LEU A 103 5.48 1.90 -21.21
C LEU A 103 6.69 2.72 -21.70
N THR A 104 7.77 2.74 -20.92
CA THR A 104 9.02 3.44 -21.24
C THR A 104 10.23 2.56 -20.93
N SER A 105 11.39 2.92 -21.49
CA SER A 105 12.68 2.38 -21.03
C SER A 105 12.91 2.76 -19.57
N THR A 106 13.52 1.89 -18.79
CA THR A 106 13.91 2.15 -17.38
C THR A 106 15.34 1.65 -17.13
N ASP A 107 15.86 1.85 -15.92
CA ASP A 107 17.14 1.28 -15.50
C ASP A 107 17.13 -0.26 -15.43
N ARG A 108 15.93 -0.87 -15.26
CA ARG A 108 15.72 -2.33 -15.24
C ARG A 108 15.30 -2.90 -16.58
N THR A 109 14.49 -2.17 -17.33
CA THR A 109 14.04 -2.51 -18.68
C THR A 109 14.77 -1.60 -19.65
N ALA A 110 16.07 -1.85 -19.80
CA ALA A 110 16.98 -0.95 -20.50
C ALA A 110 16.87 -1.09 -22.03
N PHE A 111 16.45 -0.02 -22.68
CA PHE A 111 16.51 0.16 -24.14
C PHE A 111 17.23 1.47 -24.49
N LEU A 112 17.55 1.67 -25.76
CA LEU A 112 18.25 2.86 -26.27
C LEU A 112 17.32 4.00 -26.73
N GLN A 113 16.01 3.84 -26.55
CA GLN A 113 15.02 4.85 -26.97
C GLN A 113 15.08 6.06 -26.03
N ASP A 114 14.80 7.25 -26.56
CA ASP A 114 14.59 8.45 -25.75
C ASP A 114 13.46 8.23 -24.72
N PRO A 115 13.50 8.90 -23.55
CA PRO A 115 12.44 8.80 -22.56
C PRO A 115 11.16 9.45 -23.07
N LEU A 116 10.02 9.07 -22.48
CA LEU A 116 8.79 9.84 -22.66
C LEU A 116 8.97 11.28 -22.13
N PRO A 117 8.23 12.27 -22.68
CA PRO A 117 8.35 13.66 -22.23
C PRO A 117 8.05 13.82 -20.74
N ASP A 118 8.92 14.52 -20.02
CA ASP A 118 8.67 14.93 -18.64
C ASP A 118 7.45 15.85 -18.60
N THR A 119 6.38 15.43 -17.94
CA THR A 119 5.11 16.17 -17.93
C THR A 119 4.38 15.93 -16.61
N THR A 120 3.89 17.01 -16.01
CA THR A 120 3.11 17.00 -14.76
C THR A 120 1.65 17.33 -15.02
N TRP A 121 0.77 16.60 -14.33
CA TRP A 121 -0.66 16.86 -14.22
C TRP A 121 -1.00 17.18 -12.77
N ILE A 122 -1.76 18.24 -12.54
CA ILE A 122 -2.31 18.59 -11.22
C ILE A 122 -3.80 18.28 -11.23
N TYR A 123 -4.23 17.45 -10.29
CA TYR A 123 -5.60 17.03 -10.13
C TYR A 123 -6.25 17.78 -8.99
N GLN A 124 -7.40 18.43 -9.23
CA GLN A 124 -8.10 19.19 -8.19
C GLN A 124 -9.02 18.29 -7.38
N VAL A 125 -8.95 18.38 -6.06
CA VAL A 125 -9.82 17.62 -5.14
C VAL A 125 -11.03 18.48 -4.77
N ASP A 126 -12.21 17.92 -4.98
CA ASP A 126 -13.47 18.43 -4.44
C ASP A 126 -13.98 17.45 -3.36
N SER A 127 -13.64 17.74 -2.11
CA SER A 127 -14.03 16.91 -0.96
C SER A 127 -15.54 16.87 -0.75
N ALA A 128 -16.27 17.93 -1.12
CA ALA A 128 -17.72 17.99 -0.94
C ALA A 128 -18.46 17.06 -1.92
N ARG A 129 -17.91 16.89 -3.13
CA ARG A 129 -18.43 15.96 -4.15
C ARG A 129 -17.77 14.59 -4.12
N SER A 130 -16.74 14.42 -3.29
CA SER A 130 -15.88 13.23 -3.25
C SER A 130 -15.28 12.90 -4.63
N THR A 131 -14.76 13.92 -5.32
CA THR A 131 -14.18 13.76 -6.66
C THR A 131 -12.76 14.33 -6.77
N VAL A 132 -11.99 13.78 -7.71
CA VAL A 132 -10.68 14.25 -8.15
C VAL A 132 -10.71 14.53 -9.66
N GLY A 133 -10.40 15.77 -10.04
CA GLY A 133 -10.56 16.28 -11.40
C GLY A 133 -9.31 16.09 -12.25
N PHE A 134 -9.45 15.41 -13.38
CA PHE A 134 -8.46 15.36 -14.45
C PHE A 134 -8.68 16.49 -15.44
N GLN A 135 -7.60 17.17 -15.81
CA GLN A 135 -7.56 18.12 -16.92
C GLN A 135 -6.44 17.73 -17.89
N ALA A 136 -6.77 17.62 -19.18
CA ALA A 136 -5.79 17.28 -20.20
C ALA A 136 -4.74 18.39 -20.36
N ARG A 137 -3.47 17.99 -20.59
CA ARG A 137 -2.38 18.92 -20.92
C ARG A 137 -2.32 19.30 -22.40
N PHE A 138 -2.90 18.47 -23.26
CA PHE A 138 -2.81 18.57 -24.72
C PHE A 138 -4.20 18.64 -25.37
N GLY A 139 -5.05 19.55 -24.86
CA GLY A 139 -6.42 19.78 -25.32
C GLY A 139 -7.33 20.23 -24.18
N ASP A 140 -8.63 20.38 -24.47
CA ASP A 140 -9.62 20.96 -23.54
C ASP A 140 -10.46 19.90 -22.79
N PHE A 141 -10.02 18.64 -22.78
CA PHE A 141 -10.78 17.56 -22.12
C PHE A 141 -10.63 17.61 -20.61
N GLU A 142 -11.75 17.47 -19.91
CA GLU A 142 -11.82 17.44 -18.44
C GLU A 142 -12.79 16.35 -17.97
N VAL A 143 -12.47 15.69 -16.85
CA VAL A 143 -13.37 14.73 -16.20
C VAL A 143 -13.17 14.74 -14.69
N ALA A 144 -14.28 14.74 -13.94
CA ALA A 144 -14.26 14.52 -12.50
C ALA A 144 -14.42 13.02 -12.23
N LEU A 145 -13.43 12.42 -11.58
CA LEU A 145 -13.43 11.01 -11.20
C LEU A 145 -13.79 10.87 -9.72
N PRO A 146 -14.40 9.76 -9.28
CA PRO A 146 -14.56 9.49 -7.85
C PRO A 146 -13.21 9.48 -7.13
N LEU A 147 -13.15 10.02 -5.93
CA LEU A 147 -12.04 9.73 -5.01
C LEU A 147 -12.07 8.25 -4.65
N GLU A 148 -10.93 7.59 -4.76
CA GLU A 148 -10.71 6.23 -4.28
C GLU A 148 -9.39 6.21 -3.50
N PRO A 149 -9.35 6.81 -2.29
CA PRO A 149 -8.11 6.97 -1.55
C PRO A 149 -7.53 5.64 -1.10
N MET A 150 -6.22 5.48 -1.26
CA MET A 150 -5.44 4.30 -0.84
C MET A 150 -4.06 4.71 -0.33
N LEU A 151 -3.39 3.80 0.35
CA LEU A 151 -1.96 3.90 0.67
C LEU A 151 -1.15 3.04 -0.31
N GLY A 152 -0.23 3.65 -1.05
CA GLY A 152 0.73 2.94 -1.89
C GLY A 152 1.75 2.15 -1.06
N THR A 153 2.22 2.78 0.04
CA THR A 153 3.19 2.17 0.95
C THR A 153 2.60 1.83 2.32
N VAL A 154 2.68 0.54 2.66
CA VAL A 154 2.44 0.02 4.02
C VAL A 154 3.40 -1.13 4.24
N GLY A 155 4.26 -1.06 5.26
CA GLY A 155 5.25 -2.11 5.48
C GLY A 155 5.87 -2.12 6.87
N VAL A 156 6.52 -3.23 7.20
CA VAL A 156 7.32 -3.45 8.41
C VAL A 156 8.81 -3.41 8.08
N ALA A 157 9.68 -3.36 9.08
CA ALA A 157 11.10 -3.56 8.84
C ALA A 157 11.34 -4.94 8.18
N PRO A 158 12.21 -5.03 7.14
CA PRO A 158 12.55 -6.30 6.50
C PRO A 158 13.28 -7.26 7.45
N PRO A 159 13.28 -8.58 7.20
CA PRO A 159 14.04 -9.53 8.01
C PRO A 159 15.54 -9.40 7.78
N GLY A 160 16.33 -9.99 8.68
CA GLY A 160 17.78 -10.04 8.55
C GLY A 160 18.49 -8.70 8.75
N GLY A 161 17.79 -7.67 9.24
CA GLY A 161 18.36 -6.33 9.42
C GLY A 161 18.55 -5.57 8.10
N GLU A 162 17.91 -6.01 7.01
CA GLU A 162 17.98 -5.31 5.74
C GLU A 162 17.35 -3.92 5.80
N VAL A 163 17.88 -3.02 4.98
CA VAL A 163 17.36 -1.68 4.73
C VAL A 163 16.98 -1.61 3.26
N ARG A 164 15.69 -1.37 2.97
CA ARG A 164 15.15 -1.36 1.62
C ARG A 164 14.52 -0.02 1.33
N SER A 165 14.73 0.52 0.13
CA SER A 165 14.06 1.77 -0.30
C SER A 165 12.54 1.64 -0.19
N SER A 166 11.87 2.74 0.12
CA SER A 166 10.41 2.85 0.15
C SER A 166 9.74 2.47 -1.18
N LEU A 167 10.45 2.55 -2.32
CA LEU A 167 10.01 2.12 -3.66
C LEU A 167 9.97 0.61 -3.89
N VAL A 168 10.38 -0.20 -2.90
CA VAL A 168 10.47 -1.65 -3.07
C VAL A 168 9.30 -2.32 -2.36
N PRO A 169 8.39 -3.00 -3.09
CA PRO A 169 7.52 -3.98 -2.47
C PRO A 169 8.20 -5.34 -2.35
N GLU A 170 7.95 -6.03 -1.24
CA GLU A 170 8.37 -7.41 -1.00
C GLU A 170 7.53 -8.04 0.12
N ARG A 171 7.98 -9.16 0.69
CA ARG A 171 7.34 -9.87 1.82
C ARG A 171 7.09 -9.00 3.05
N PHE A 172 7.79 -7.87 3.20
CA PHE A 172 7.60 -6.93 4.31
C PHE A 172 6.50 -5.89 4.05
N GLY A 173 5.80 -5.96 2.92
CA GLY A 173 4.93 -4.89 2.43
C GLY A 173 5.71 -3.95 1.52
N GLY A 174 5.77 -2.67 1.87
CA GLY A 174 6.47 -1.65 1.09
C GLY A 174 5.55 -1.01 0.04
N ASN A 175 6.11 -0.64 -1.11
CA ASN A 175 5.41 -0.01 -2.25
C ASN A 175 4.47 -0.97 -2.99
N MET A 176 3.47 -1.51 -2.31
CA MET A 176 2.61 -2.51 -2.91
C MET A 176 1.73 -1.92 -4.00
N ASP A 177 1.35 -0.65 -3.85
CA ASP A 177 0.45 0.09 -4.76
C ASP A 177 -0.78 -0.73 -5.13
N ALA A 178 -1.33 -1.41 -4.11
CA ALA A 178 -2.51 -2.23 -4.22
C ALA A 178 -3.73 -1.35 -3.91
N PRO A 179 -4.63 -1.11 -4.89
CA PRO A 179 -5.86 -0.32 -4.66
C PRO A 179 -6.76 -0.87 -3.55
N GLU A 180 -6.55 -2.11 -3.14
CA GLU A 180 -7.22 -2.72 -2.01
C GLU A 180 -6.71 -2.25 -0.63
N VAL A 181 -5.58 -1.54 -0.51
CA VAL A 181 -5.11 -0.91 0.75
C VAL A 181 -5.82 0.42 0.95
N LYS A 182 -7.13 0.33 1.19
CA LYS A 182 -8.06 1.45 1.35
C LYS A 182 -8.87 1.35 2.64
N ALA A 183 -9.65 2.38 2.94
CA ALA A 183 -10.56 2.38 4.09
C ALA A 183 -11.46 1.12 4.10
N GLY A 184 -11.57 0.50 5.28
CA GLY A 184 -12.26 -0.76 5.50
C GLY A 184 -11.40 -2.01 5.30
N THR A 185 -10.14 -1.91 4.86
CA THR A 185 -9.23 -3.07 4.71
C THR A 185 -8.40 -3.29 5.97
N THR A 186 -8.22 -4.56 6.37
CA THR A 186 -7.17 -4.96 7.31
C THR A 186 -5.99 -5.55 6.57
N VAL A 187 -4.80 -4.98 6.78
CA VAL A 187 -3.51 -5.46 6.26
C VAL A 187 -2.84 -6.32 7.33
N TYR A 188 -2.42 -7.52 6.97
CA TYR A 188 -1.68 -8.45 7.83
C TYR A 188 -0.25 -8.61 7.30
N LEU A 189 0.72 -8.25 8.15
CA LEU A 189 2.15 -8.31 7.82
C LEU A 189 2.88 -9.21 8.81
N GLY A 190 3.79 -10.04 8.30
CA GLY A 190 4.67 -10.84 9.15
C GLY A 190 5.69 -9.94 9.86
N VAL A 191 5.71 -9.98 11.20
CA VAL A 191 6.71 -9.28 12.00
C VAL A 191 8.06 -9.95 11.76
N ASN A 192 9.04 -9.17 11.29
CA ASN A 192 10.38 -9.67 10.96
C ASN A 192 11.46 -9.23 11.96
N GLN A 193 11.20 -8.15 12.69
CA GLN A 193 12.10 -7.57 13.69
C GLN A 193 11.30 -7.19 14.95
N PRO A 194 11.94 -7.11 16.13
CA PRO A 194 11.27 -6.68 17.35
C PRO A 194 10.57 -5.33 17.16
N GLY A 195 9.32 -5.26 17.61
CA GLY A 195 8.48 -4.08 17.46
C GLY A 195 7.87 -3.89 16.08
N ALA A 196 8.09 -4.79 15.12
CA ALA A 196 7.69 -4.69 13.71
C ALA A 196 8.29 -3.50 12.93
N LEU A 197 8.40 -2.32 13.53
CA LEU A 197 8.94 -1.08 12.95
C LEU A 197 8.19 -0.73 11.66
N PHE A 198 6.88 -0.56 11.78
CA PHE A 198 6.02 -0.34 10.62
C PHE A 198 5.92 1.13 10.24
N SER A 199 5.80 1.41 8.95
CA SER A 199 5.55 2.75 8.40
C SER A 199 4.44 2.69 7.36
N ILE A 200 3.83 3.85 7.13
CA ILE A 200 2.89 4.09 6.02
C ILE A 200 3.29 5.35 5.26
N GLY A 201 2.84 5.49 4.02
CA GLY A 201 2.97 6.72 3.28
C GLY A 201 2.38 6.59 1.89
N ASP A 202 2.82 7.49 1.01
CA ASP A 202 2.50 7.42 -0.41
C ASP A 202 0.98 7.39 -0.67
N GLY A 203 0.31 8.47 -0.28
CA GLY A 203 -1.13 8.57 -0.39
C GLY A 203 -1.55 8.77 -1.84
N HIS A 204 -2.44 7.92 -2.35
CA HIS A 204 -3.03 8.12 -3.67
C HIS A 204 -4.49 8.49 -3.52
N TYR A 205 -4.94 9.53 -4.22
CA TYR A 205 -6.36 9.89 -4.25
C TYR A 205 -7.16 9.03 -5.22
N ARG A 206 -6.46 8.44 -6.21
CA ARG A 206 -6.97 7.49 -7.18
C ARG A 206 -5.80 6.82 -7.90
N GLN A 207 -5.88 5.51 -8.11
CA GLN A 207 -4.94 4.74 -8.92
C GLN A 207 -5.71 3.78 -9.85
N GLY A 208 -5.19 3.56 -11.05
CA GLY A 208 -5.63 2.46 -11.92
C GLY A 208 -4.80 1.20 -11.68
N GLU A 209 -5.40 0.02 -11.82
CA GLU A 209 -4.67 -1.25 -11.76
C GLU A 209 -3.48 -1.26 -12.74
N GLY A 210 -2.29 -1.58 -12.23
CA GLY A 210 -1.04 -1.62 -12.95
C GLY A 210 -0.23 -0.32 -12.93
N GLU A 211 -0.84 0.81 -12.52
CA GLU A 211 -0.16 2.10 -12.33
C GLU A 211 0.73 2.50 -13.53
N ALA A 212 0.20 2.35 -14.74
CA ALA A 212 1.02 2.18 -15.93
C ALA A 212 2.01 3.32 -16.25
N CYS A 213 1.74 4.57 -15.88
CA CYS A 213 2.65 5.69 -16.14
C CYS A 213 3.72 5.88 -15.04
N GLY A 214 3.71 5.05 -13.99
CA GLY A 214 4.66 5.10 -12.89
C GLY A 214 4.12 5.76 -11.63
N THR A 215 3.09 6.61 -11.74
CA THR A 215 2.56 7.38 -10.61
C THR A 215 1.04 7.37 -10.66
N ALA A 216 0.41 7.41 -9.48
CA ALA A 216 -1.01 7.58 -9.30
C ALA A 216 -1.39 9.07 -9.29
N VAL A 217 -2.53 9.41 -8.69
CA VAL A 217 -2.79 10.78 -8.23
C VAL A 217 -2.21 10.93 -6.83
N GLU A 218 -0.93 11.26 -6.77
CA GLU A 218 -0.13 11.42 -5.55
C GLU A 218 -0.62 12.59 -4.71
N GLY A 219 -0.80 12.38 -3.42
CA GLY A 219 -1.25 13.43 -2.52
C GLY A 219 -0.98 13.13 -1.05
N ALA A 220 -0.72 14.19 -0.28
CA ALA A 220 -0.62 14.07 1.17
C ALA A 220 -1.93 13.54 1.75
N MET A 221 -1.85 12.66 2.73
CA MET A 221 -2.99 11.89 3.22
C MET A 221 -3.16 12.06 4.73
N HIS A 222 -4.39 12.23 5.18
CA HIS A 222 -4.78 11.94 6.56
C HIS A 222 -5.24 10.49 6.63
N SER A 223 -4.63 9.73 7.54
CA SER A 223 -4.88 8.29 7.68
C SER A 223 -5.25 7.96 9.12
N THR A 224 -6.39 7.29 9.32
CA THR A 224 -6.75 6.71 10.63
C THR A 224 -6.60 5.20 10.57
N ILE A 225 -5.78 4.62 11.45
CA ILE A 225 -5.46 3.18 11.44
C ILE A 225 -5.58 2.60 12.85
N LEU A 226 -6.18 1.41 12.98
CA LEU A 226 -6.11 0.61 14.20
C LEU A 226 -4.98 -0.41 14.10
N VAL A 227 -4.14 -0.45 15.14
CA VAL A 227 -2.98 -1.34 15.23
C VAL A 227 -3.29 -2.47 16.19
N GLU A 228 -3.07 -3.71 15.78
CA GLU A 228 -3.26 -4.89 16.62
C GLU A 228 -2.19 -5.94 16.34
N LEU A 229 -1.96 -6.83 17.31
CA LEU A 229 -0.92 -7.85 17.24
C LEU A 229 -1.52 -9.23 17.48
N VAL A 230 -1.27 -10.15 16.54
CA VAL A 230 -1.57 -11.58 16.71
C VAL A 230 -0.26 -12.30 16.97
N LYS A 231 -0.21 -13.08 18.06
CA LYS A 231 0.98 -13.85 18.41
C LYS A 231 1.10 -15.09 17.51
N GLY A 232 2.26 -15.23 16.86
CA GLY A 232 2.50 -16.26 15.85
C GLY A 232 1.69 -16.11 14.56
N GLY A 233 1.79 -17.12 13.69
CA GLY A 233 0.95 -17.23 12.48
C GLY A 233 1.24 -16.20 11.39
N ALA A 234 2.42 -15.57 11.41
CA ALA A 234 2.84 -14.61 10.38
C ALA A 234 2.59 -15.15 8.97
N PRO A 235 1.89 -14.40 8.10
CA PRO A 235 1.79 -14.77 6.69
C PRO A 235 3.17 -14.60 6.03
N ALA A 236 3.45 -15.42 5.02
CA ALA A 236 4.74 -15.35 4.33
C ALA A 236 4.84 -14.12 3.41
N TRP A 237 3.70 -13.61 2.99
CA TRP A 237 3.52 -12.42 2.16
C TRP A 237 2.33 -11.60 2.71
N PRO A 238 2.26 -10.29 2.44
CA PRO A 238 1.15 -9.45 2.90
C PRO A 238 -0.21 -10.07 2.54
N ARG A 239 -1.08 -10.20 3.54
CA ARG A 239 -2.49 -10.59 3.34
C ARG A 239 -3.38 -9.39 3.60
N LEU A 240 -4.46 -9.27 2.84
CA LEU A 240 -5.49 -8.25 3.01
C LEU A 240 -6.84 -8.91 3.26
N GLU A 241 -7.67 -8.27 4.06
CA GLU A 241 -9.03 -8.71 4.31
C GLU A 241 -9.99 -7.53 4.31
N THR A 242 -11.08 -7.66 3.57
CA THR A 242 -12.24 -6.76 3.62
C THR A 242 -13.47 -7.52 4.08
N ASP A 243 -14.60 -6.84 4.19
CA ASP A 243 -15.89 -7.48 4.47
C ASP A 243 -16.25 -8.56 3.44
N THR A 244 -15.74 -8.45 2.22
CA THR A 244 -16.18 -9.26 1.09
C THR A 244 -15.09 -10.17 0.52
N GLU A 245 -13.82 -9.92 0.82
CA GLU A 245 -12.71 -10.58 0.12
C GLU A 245 -11.56 -10.95 1.07
N TRP A 246 -10.93 -12.09 0.80
CA TRP A 246 -9.59 -12.44 1.29
C TRP A 246 -8.59 -12.27 0.16
N MET A 247 -7.41 -11.71 0.45
CA MET A 247 -6.42 -11.39 -0.57
C MET A 247 -4.99 -11.63 -0.10
N ALA A 248 -4.10 -11.97 -1.02
CA ALA A 248 -2.66 -11.94 -0.80
C ALA A 248 -1.98 -11.07 -1.87
N VAL A 249 -0.97 -10.31 -1.46
CA VAL A 249 -0.15 -9.49 -2.37
C VAL A 249 1.18 -10.18 -2.58
N GLY A 250 1.45 -10.57 -3.82
CA GLY A 250 2.77 -11.05 -4.21
C GLY A 250 3.55 -9.99 -4.94
N SER A 251 4.83 -9.82 -4.60
CA SER A 251 5.68 -8.80 -5.20
C SER A 251 7.04 -9.37 -5.63
N SER A 252 7.33 -9.30 -6.92
CA SER A 252 8.56 -9.83 -7.53
C SER A 252 8.75 -9.32 -8.96
N ARG A 253 9.82 -9.77 -9.62
CA ARG A 253 9.99 -9.69 -11.07
C ARG A 253 10.47 -11.05 -11.58
N PRO A 254 9.90 -11.57 -12.69
CA PRO A 254 8.88 -10.96 -13.54
C PRO A 254 7.46 -11.06 -12.92
N MET A 255 6.44 -10.44 -13.56
CA MET A 255 5.08 -10.29 -12.99
C MET A 255 4.38 -11.63 -12.70
N GLU A 256 4.73 -12.66 -13.45
CA GLU A 256 4.24 -14.02 -13.27
C GLU A 256 4.69 -14.61 -11.92
N ASP A 257 5.85 -14.19 -11.40
CA ASP A 257 6.32 -14.62 -10.08
C ASP A 257 5.57 -13.90 -8.97
N SER A 258 5.22 -12.62 -9.15
CA SER A 258 4.29 -11.90 -8.26
C SER A 258 2.93 -12.62 -8.18
N TRP A 259 2.38 -13.02 -9.32
CA TRP A 259 1.16 -13.82 -9.38
C TRP A 259 1.31 -15.19 -8.71
N ARG A 260 2.41 -15.92 -8.97
CA ARG A 260 2.68 -17.23 -8.33
C ARG A 260 2.76 -17.11 -6.81
N ILE A 261 3.41 -16.06 -6.31
CA ILE A 261 3.50 -15.78 -4.88
C ILE A 261 2.10 -15.61 -4.28
N GLY A 262 1.28 -14.72 -4.84
CA GLY A 262 -0.08 -14.48 -4.36
C GLY A 262 -0.94 -15.75 -4.41
N GLN A 263 -0.82 -16.56 -5.47
CA GLN A 263 -1.52 -17.85 -5.59
C GLN A 263 -1.09 -18.84 -4.51
N VAL A 264 0.21 -19.02 -4.28
CA VAL A 264 0.71 -19.94 -3.25
C VAL A 264 0.25 -19.49 -1.86
N GLU A 265 0.28 -18.19 -1.59
CA GLU A 265 -0.16 -17.65 -0.30
C GLU A 265 -1.67 -17.87 -0.09
N MET A 266 -2.50 -17.65 -1.11
CA MET A 266 -3.93 -17.94 -1.05
C MET A 266 -4.24 -19.43 -0.90
N VAL A 267 -3.50 -20.31 -1.57
CA VAL A 267 -3.64 -21.78 -1.40
C VAL A 267 -3.36 -22.19 0.04
N ARG A 268 -2.29 -21.65 0.65
CA ARG A 268 -1.94 -21.90 2.05
C ARG A 268 -3.03 -21.37 2.98
N TRP A 269 -3.49 -20.15 2.75
CA TRP A 269 -4.51 -19.53 3.57
C TRP A 269 -5.85 -20.27 3.49
N PHE A 270 -6.23 -20.79 2.32
CA PHE A 270 -7.41 -21.65 2.19
C PHE A 270 -7.26 -22.97 2.97
N GLY A 271 -6.05 -23.52 3.01
CA GLY A 271 -5.74 -24.65 3.89
C GLY A 271 -5.97 -24.32 5.37
N GLU A 272 -5.52 -23.13 5.80
CA GLU A 272 -5.71 -22.63 7.18
C GLU A 272 -7.19 -22.36 7.50
N LEU A 273 -7.92 -21.69 6.60
CA LEU A 273 -9.31 -21.27 6.82
C LEU A 273 -10.30 -22.44 6.81
N PHE A 274 -10.07 -23.43 5.95
CA PHE A 274 -11.05 -24.48 5.65
C PHE A 274 -10.56 -25.90 5.97
N GLY A 275 -9.32 -26.05 6.45
CA GLY A 275 -8.73 -27.37 6.71
C GLY A 275 -8.53 -28.21 5.45
N LEU A 276 -8.39 -27.57 4.29
CA LEU A 276 -8.26 -28.26 3.01
C LEU A 276 -6.86 -28.86 2.83
N HIS A 277 -6.80 -30.02 2.16
CA HIS A 277 -5.54 -30.51 1.61
C HIS A 277 -5.04 -29.56 0.53
N GLN A 278 -3.71 -29.41 0.40
CA GLN A 278 -3.09 -28.43 -0.51
C GLN A 278 -3.61 -28.54 -1.96
N MET A 279 -3.79 -29.76 -2.48
CA MET A 279 -4.29 -29.95 -3.85
C MET A 279 -5.76 -29.56 -4.02
N ASP A 280 -6.57 -29.71 -2.98
CA ASP A 280 -7.98 -29.32 -3.02
C ASP A 280 -8.11 -27.80 -2.92
N ALA A 281 -7.32 -27.16 -2.05
CA ALA A 281 -7.22 -25.71 -1.97
C ALA A 281 -6.76 -25.10 -3.31
N TYR A 282 -5.74 -25.69 -3.94
CA TYR A 282 -5.27 -25.28 -5.26
C TYR A 282 -6.35 -25.43 -6.34
N GLN A 283 -7.01 -26.58 -6.39
CA GLN A 283 -8.08 -26.85 -7.34
C GLN A 283 -9.28 -25.90 -7.15
N LEU A 284 -9.61 -25.55 -5.91
CA LEU A 284 -10.70 -24.63 -5.59
C LEU A 284 -10.35 -23.18 -5.94
N LEU A 285 -9.15 -22.73 -5.58
CA LEU A 285 -8.70 -21.35 -5.80
C LEU A 285 -8.71 -21.01 -7.30
N THR A 286 -8.27 -21.91 -8.18
CA THR A 286 -8.25 -21.65 -9.63
C THR A 286 -9.64 -21.40 -10.23
N GLN A 287 -10.72 -21.88 -9.60
CA GLN A 287 -12.09 -21.66 -10.07
C GLN A 287 -12.71 -20.35 -9.54
N THR A 288 -12.06 -19.70 -8.57
CA THR A 288 -12.69 -18.65 -7.74
C THR A 288 -11.87 -17.37 -7.61
N ALA A 289 -10.57 -17.42 -7.88
CA ALA A 289 -9.67 -16.29 -7.71
C ALA A 289 -9.83 -15.22 -8.80
N GLN A 290 -9.63 -13.97 -8.39
CA GLN A 290 -9.35 -12.83 -9.25
C GLN A 290 -7.91 -12.39 -9.00
N ALA A 291 -7.23 -11.84 -10.01
CA ALA A 291 -5.83 -11.47 -9.90
C ALA A 291 -5.54 -10.09 -10.55
N PRO A 292 -6.06 -8.98 -9.99
CA PRO A 292 -5.71 -7.65 -10.48
C PRO A 292 -4.22 -7.37 -10.31
N ILE A 293 -3.65 -6.65 -11.28
CA ILE A 293 -2.28 -6.15 -11.22
C ILE A 293 -2.32 -4.87 -10.37
N ALA A 294 -1.56 -4.83 -9.29
CA ALA A 294 -1.47 -3.65 -8.43
C ALA A 294 -0.57 -2.60 -9.10
N ASN A 295 0.72 -2.90 -9.24
CA ASN A 295 1.66 -2.10 -10.03
C ASN A 295 2.51 -2.97 -10.97
N ALA A 296 2.96 -2.35 -12.06
CA ALA A 296 3.88 -2.93 -13.03
C ALA A 296 5.05 -1.99 -13.36
N VAL A 297 5.43 -1.13 -12.41
CA VAL A 297 6.38 -0.02 -12.65
C VAL A 297 7.55 -0.01 -11.67
N ASP A 298 7.31 -0.43 -10.42
CA ASP A 298 8.26 -0.37 -9.32
C ASP A 298 9.44 -1.34 -9.43
N ALA A 299 10.37 -1.21 -8.49
CA ALA A 299 11.49 -2.14 -8.32
C ALA A 299 11.06 -3.62 -8.42
N ASN A 300 9.95 -3.97 -7.78
CA ASN A 300 9.26 -5.25 -7.96
C ASN A 300 7.82 -4.98 -8.37
N TYR A 301 7.24 -5.79 -9.24
CA TYR A 301 5.82 -5.66 -9.61
C TYR A 301 4.94 -6.33 -8.57
N SER A 302 3.74 -5.81 -8.33
CA SER A 302 2.80 -6.36 -7.36
C SER A 302 1.53 -6.89 -8.04
N VAL A 303 1.10 -8.10 -7.66
CA VAL A 303 -0.19 -8.70 -8.08
C VAL A 303 -0.97 -9.09 -6.84
N VAL A 304 -2.23 -8.65 -6.77
CA VAL A 304 -3.14 -9.06 -5.71
C VAL A 304 -3.91 -10.28 -6.19
N VAL A 305 -3.89 -11.36 -5.44
CA VAL A 305 -4.76 -12.52 -5.69
C VAL A 305 -5.84 -12.54 -4.64
N LYS A 306 -7.11 -12.45 -5.06
CA LYS A 306 -8.25 -12.31 -4.15
C LYS A 306 -9.37 -13.30 -4.43
N ALA A 307 -10.10 -13.65 -3.37
CA ALA A 307 -11.25 -14.53 -3.41
C ALA A 307 -12.43 -13.92 -2.65
N ARG A 308 -13.61 -13.94 -3.28
CA ARG A 308 -14.85 -13.41 -2.70
C ARG A 308 -15.38 -14.36 -1.63
N LYS A 309 -15.49 -13.89 -0.38
CA LYS A 309 -15.94 -14.66 0.79
C LYS A 309 -17.28 -15.34 0.57
N ALA A 310 -18.21 -14.67 -0.13
CA ALA A 310 -19.55 -15.18 -0.41
C ALA A 310 -19.60 -16.47 -1.25
N LEU A 311 -18.49 -16.87 -1.87
CA LEU A 311 -18.39 -18.12 -2.63
C LEU A 311 -18.09 -19.35 -1.74
N PHE A 312 -17.81 -19.14 -0.46
CA PHE A 312 -17.34 -20.17 0.46
C PHE A 312 -18.21 -20.28 1.71
N PRO A 313 -18.15 -21.40 2.45
CA PRO A 313 -18.64 -21.46 3.82
C PRO A 313 -18.03 -20.34 4.67
N GLN A 314 -18.74 -19.94 5.73
CA GLN A 314 -18.23 -18.94 6.65
C GLN A 314 -16.92 -19.42 7.31
N ALA A 315 -15.88 -18.60 7.22
CA ALA A 315 -14.61 -18.79 7.89
C ALA A 315 -14.14 -17.44 8.46
N ALA A 316 -13.35 -17.50 9.54
CA ALA A 316 -12.82 -16.34 10.22
C ALA A 316 -11.29 -16.39 10.17
N ALA A 317 -10.67 -15.47 9.43
CA ALA A 317 -9.23 -15.30 9.49
C ALA A 317 -8.84 -14.69 10.84
N TYR A 318 -7.71 -15.13 11.41
CA TYR A 318 -7.16 -14.57 12.65
C TYR A 318 -8.21 -14.45 13.76
N ASP A 319 -9.00 -15.50 13.99
CA ASP A 319 -10.09 -15.54 14.98
C ASP A 319 -11.13 -14.43 14.84
N GLY A 320 -11.35 -13.95 13.61
CA GLY A 320 -12.36 -12.93 13.30
C GLY A 320 -11.87 -11.49 13.53
N LEU A 321 -10.56 -11.28 13.59
CA LEU A 321 -9.95 -10.00 13.93
C LEU A 321 -10.42 -8.83 13.06
N HIS A 322 -10.58 -9.05 11.75
CA HIS A 322 -11.09 -8.01 10.86
C HIS A 322 -12.46 -7.47 11.28
N ALA A 323 -13.42 -8.35 11.54
CA ALA A 323 -14.77 -7.95 11.95
C ALA A 323 -14.76 -7.24 13.31
N ASP A 324 -13.86 -7.66 14.20
CA ASP A 324 -13.67 -7.05 15.50
C ASP A 324 -13.07 -5.63 15.39
N LEU A 325 -12.01 -5.45 14.59
CA LEU A 325 -11.41 -4.14 14.32
C LEU A 325 -12.38 -3.19 13.62
N ARG A 326 -13.19 -3.70 12.68
CA ARG A 326 -14.26 -2.92 12.03
C ARG A 326 -15.29 -2.43 13.05
N ARG A 327 -15.70 -3.27 14.00
CA ARG A 327 -16.63 -2.84 15.06
C ARG A 327 -15.99 -1.78 15.96
N ARG A 328 -14.71 -1.93 16.33
CA ARG A 328 -13.98 -0.93 17.13
C ARG A 328 -13.81 0.39 16.38
N SER A 329 -13.69 0.37 15.06
CA SER A 329 -13.55 1.61 14.27
C SER A 329 -14.83 2.44 14.25
N GLU A 330 -16.00 1.81 14.33
CA GLU A 330 -17.30 2.49 14.50
C GLU A 330 -17.41 3.24 15.86
N GLU A 331 -16.55 2.92 16.83
CA GLU A 331 -16.48 3.59 18.15
C GLU A 331 -15.50 4.78 18.16
N LEU A 332 -14.77 5.04 17.06
CA LEU A 332 -13.83 6.15 16.99
C LEU A 332 -14.55 7.50 16.83
N PRO A 333 -14.01 8.57 17.45
CA PRO A 333 -14.59 9.91 17.41
C PRO A 333 -14.24 10.70 16.15
#